data_AF-A0A496ZKS2-F1
#
_entry.id   AF-A0A496ZKS2-F1
#
_cell.length_a   1.000
_cell.length_b   1.000
_cell.length_c   1.000
_cell.angle_alpha   90.00
_cell.angle_beta   90.00
_cell.angle_gamma   90.00
#
_symmetry.space_group_name_H-M   'P 1'
#
loop_
_entity.id
_entity.type
_entity.pdbx_description
1 polymer ?
#
loop_
_entity_poly.entity_id
_entity_poly.type
_entity_poly.pdbx_seq_one_letter_code
_entity_poly.pdbx_strand_id
1 'polypeptide(L)' 'MQMGRIILTGGISSGKSTVSKTLEKNGIVIIDADVLSFNIFQRNISIIQKMFNTSLRGPELR' A
#
# COMPACT_ATOMS: atom_id res chain seq x y z
N MET A 1 28.07 1.94 3.80
CA MET A 1 27.09 1.36 4.75
C MET A 1 25.98 0.73 3.95
N GLN A 2 25.57 -0.51 4.27
CA GLN A 2 24.48 -1.20 3.56
C GLN A 2 23.17 -1.00 4.34
N MET A 3 22.12 -0.55 3.64
CA MET A 3 20.81 -0.33 4.24
C MET A 3 20.08 -1.68 4.42
N GLY A 4 19.77 -2.04 5.66
CA GLY A 4 18.95 -3.21 5.97
C GLY A 4 17.50 -3.00 5.51
N ARG A 5 16.83 -4.07 5.07
CA ARG A 5 15.41 -4.06 4.72
C ARG A 5 14.67 -5.06 5.60
N ILE A 6 13.57 -4.64 6.21
CA ILE A 6 12.75 -5.44 7.11
C ILE A 6 11.31 -5.43 6.57
N ILE A 7 10.66 -6.59 6.63
CA ILE A 7 9.24 -6.74 6.27
C ILE A 7 8.43 -6.73 7.55
N LEU A 8 7.51 -5.77 7.66
CA LEU A 8 6.53 -5.72 8.74
C LEU A 8 5.22 -6.38 8.29
N THR A 9 4.87 -7.50 8.91
CA THR A 9 3.63 -8.26 8.65
C THR A 9 2.92 -8.61 9.96
N GLY A 10 1.78 -9.28 9.87
CA GLY A 10 0.90 -9.60 11.00
C GLY A 10 -0.57 -9.73 10.59
N GLY A 11 -1.37 -10.36 11.46
CA GLY A 11 -2.80 -10.57 11.22
C GLY A 11 -3.63 -9.29 11.13
N ILE A 12 -4.90 -9.42 10.73
CA ILE A 12 -5.86 -8.32 10.74
C ILE A 12 -5.96 -7.76 12.16
N SER A 13 -6.02 -6.44 12.29
CA SER A 13 -6.12 -5.73 13.58
C SER A 13 -4.96 -5.96 14.57
N SER A 14 -3.83 -6.53 14.14
CA SER A 14 -2.68 -6.79 15.01
C SER A 14 -1.82 -5.55 15.34
N GLY A 15 -2.24 -4.36 14.92
CA GLY A 15 -1.51 -3.12 15.19
C GLY A 15 -0.30 -2.83 14.28
N LYS A 16 -0.17 -3.49 13.12
CA LYS A 16 0.92 -3.22 12.15
C LYS A 16 1.08 -1.74 11.83
N SER A 17 -0.02 -1.03 11.55
CA SER A 17 -0.01 0.40 11.24
C SER A 17 0.46 1.24 12.44
N THR A 18 0.20 0.80 13.68
CA THR A 18 0.72 1.44 14.89
C THR A 18 2.24 1.25 14.99
N VAL A 19 2.73 0.03 14.78
CA VAL A 19 4.18 -0.26 14.78
C VAL A 19 4.88 0.54 13.68
N SER A 20 4.35 0.54 12.46
CA SER A 20 4.88 1.30 11.32
C SER A 20 5.01 2.80 11.64
N LYS A 21 3.97 3.43 12.19
CA LYS A 21 4.01 4.83 12.62
C LYS A 21 5.01 5.10 13.74
N THR A 22 5.19 4.16 14.66
CA THR A 22 6.21 4.28 15.71
C THR A 22 7.61 4.21 15.11
N LEU A 23 7.87 3.30 14.17
CA LEU A 23 9.16 3.22 13.47
C LEU A 23 9.45 4.50 12.67
N GLU A 24 8.45 5.01 11.96
CA GLU A 24 8.52 6.28 11.23
C GLU A 24 8.92 7.45 12.14
N LYS A 25 8.27 7.58 13.31
CA LYS A 25 8.61 8.60 14.33
C LYS A 25 10.04 8.49 14.86
N ASN A 26 10.65 7.31 14.76
CA ASN A 26 12.05 7.08 15.15
C ASN A 26 13.03 7.26 13.98
N GLY A 27 12.58 7.85 12.86
CA GLY A 27 13.43 8.15 11.69
C GLY A 27 13.65 6.97 10.75
N ILE A 28 12.91 5.87 10.91
CA ILE A 28 12.98 4.73 10.00
C ILE A 28 12.11 5.01 8.78
N VAL A 29 12.68 4.85 7.59
CA VAL A 29 11.95 4.99 6.32
C VAL A 29 10.92 3.88 6.21
N ILE A 30 9.65 4.26 6.06
CA ILE A 30 8.53 3.35 5.84
C ILE A 30 8.20 3.28 4.35
N ILE A 31 8.05 2.05 3.85
CA ILE A 31 7.51 1.77 2.53
C ILE A 31 6.21 0.99 2.74
N ASP A 32 5.08 1.64 2.52
CA ASP A 32 3.75 1.04 2.69
C ASP A 32 3.25 0.43 1.37
N ALA A 33 3.10 -0.90 1.35
CA ALA A 33 2.68 -1.64 0.18
C ALA A 33 1.23 -1.37 -0.23
N ASP A 34 0.33 -1.14 0.73
CA ASP A 34 -1.09 -0.89 0.45
C ASP A 34 -1.26 0.48 -0.20
N VAL A 35 -0.54 1.49 0.30
CA VAL A 35 -0.50 2.84 -0.29
C VAL A 35 0.08 2.80 -1.70
N LEU A 36 1.20 2.10 -1.89
CA LEU A 36 1.82 1.97 -3.22
C LEU A 36 0.91 1.25 -4.21
N SER A 37 0.29 0.14 -3.79
CA SER A 37 -0.66 -0.61 -4.60
C SER A 37 -1.82 0.27 -5.05
N PHE A 38 -2.41 1.04 -4.12
CA PHE A 38 -3.47 1.97 -4.45
C PHE A 38 -3.04 3.04 -5.46
N ASN A 39 -1.86 3.63 -5.29
CA ASN A 39 -1.35 4.66 -6.20
C ASN A 39 -1.10 4.10 -7.61
N ILE A 40 -0.53 2.89 -7.71
CA ILE A 40 -0.32 2.20 -8.98
C ILE A 40 -1.67 1.89 -9.62
N PHE A 41 -2.63 1.41 -8.84
CA PHE A 41 -3.98 1.11 -9.29
C PHE A 41 -4.66 2.34 -9.92
N GLN A 42 -4.64 3.49 -9.23
CA GLN A 42 -5.23 4.73 -9.75
C GLN A 42 -4.58 5.19 -11.05
N ARG A 43 -3.25 5.09 -11.16
CA ARG A 43 -2.53 5.46 -12.40
C ARG A 43 -2.89 4.59 -13.59
N ASN A 44 -3.35 3.36 -13.35
CA ASN A 44 -3.65 2.38 -14.40
C ASN A 44 -5.16 2.11 -14.55
N ILE A 45 -6.02 2.94 -13.95
CA ILE A 45 -7.46 2.67 -13.83
C ILE A 45 -8.12 2.40 -15.18
N SER A 46 -7.77 3.12 -16.23
CA SER A 46 -8.35 2.96 -17.57
C SER A 46 -7.97 1.62 -18.21
N ILE A 47 -6.73 1.15 -18.02
CA ILE A 47 -6.27 -0.15 -18.53
C ILE A 47 -7.00 -1.27 -17.78
N ILE A 48 -7.11 -1.13 -16.46
CA ILE A 48 -7.79 -2.10 -15.60
C ILE A 48 -9.27 -2.20 -15.96
N GLN A 49 -9.97 -1.07 -16.08
CA GLN A 49 -11.37 -1.01 -16.52
C GLN A 49 -11.60 -1.75 -17.84
N LYS A 50 -10.71 -1.52 -18.82
CA LYS A 50 -10.75 -2.21 -20.11
C LYS A 50 -10.50 -3.71 -19.97
N MET A 51 -9.55 -4.11 -19.14
CA MET A 51 -9.21 -5.53 -18.89
C MET A 51 -10.36 -6.30 -18.27
N PHE A 52 -11.11 -5.66 -17.36
CA PHE A 52 -12.23 -6.28 -16.64
C PHE A 52 -13.61 -5.97 -17.26
N ASN A 53 -13.65 -5.30 -18.43
CA ASN A 53 -14.88 -4.87 -19.09
C ASN A 53 -15.88 -4.18 -18.12
N THR A 54 -15.37 -3.25 -17.31
CA THR A 54 -16.14 -2.58 -16.25
C THR A 54 -16.05 -1.06 -16.37
N SER A 55 -17.14 -0.37 -16.03
CA SER A 55 -17.22 1.09 -15.97
C SER A 55 -17.04 1.64 -14.55
N LEU A 56 -16.90 0.77 -13.53
CA LEU A 56 -16.74 1.15 -12.13
C LEU A 56 -15.53 2.07 -11.98
N ARG A 57 -15.64 3.15 -11.20
CA ARG A 57 -14.55 4.12 -11.01
C ARG A 57 -13.89 3.95 -9.65
N GLY A 58 -12.62 4.36 -9.55
CA GLY A 58 -11.74 4.37 -8.37
C GLY A 58 -12.32 3.81 -7.05
N PRO A 59 -13.23 4.51 -6.34
CA PRO A 59 -13.78 4.06 -5.06
C PRO A 59 -14.67 2.82 -5.14
N GLU A 60 -15.36 2.61 -6.27
CA GLU A 60 -16.26 1.48 -6.55
C GLU A 60 -15.51 0.22 -7.01
N LEU A 61 -14.22 0.37 -7.34
CA LEU A 61 -13.30 -0.73 -7.65
C LEU A 61 -12.46 -1.16 -6.44
N ARG A 62 -12.61 -0.51 -5.29
CA ARG A 62 -11.91 -0.87 -4.04
C ARG A 62 -12.65 -1.95 -3.27
#